data_AF-A0A9P7FFB7-F1
#
_entry.id   AF-A0A9P7FFB7-F1
#
_cell.length_a   1.000
_cell.length_b   1.000
_cell.length_c   1.000
_cell.angle_alpha   90.00
_cell.angle_beta   90.00
_cell.angle_gamma   90.00
#
_symmetry.space_group_name_H-M   'P 1'
#
loop_
_entity.id
_entity.type
_entity.pdbx_description
1 polymer ?
#
loop_
_entity_poly.entity_id
_entity_poly.type
_entity_poly.pdbx_seq_one_letter_code
_entity_poly.pdbx_strand_id
1 'polypeptide(L)'
;KNRIIFRVWPRYPNGQAIKPSPLRGKEAGNGLDLWGATLYDFYHVRRLPNVPNYITNSTGSRLAKWMRQVGELTAKDELFWADQEDDPKEIPVADIGELIKCYDTHHYPSPHPFIPCTHDGNPTLQQRIPLYLLPKKLHVHDPWNKLSI
;
A
#
# COMPACT_ATOMS: atom_id res chain seq x y z
N LYS A 1 8.79 5.86 -5.75
CA LYS A 1 7.58 6.15 -6.56
C LYS A 1 6.65 6.99 -5.68
N ASN A 2 6.45 8.27 -6.01
CA ASN A 2 5.64 9.18 -5.17
C ASN A 2 4.15 9.03 -5.53
N ARG A 3 3.28 8.90 -4.53
CA ARG A 3 1.82 8.93 -4.73
C ARG A 3 1.39 10.39 -4.85
N ILE A 4 0.57 10.70 -5.85
CA ILE A 4 0.13 12.07 -6.17
C ILE A 4 -1.38 12.14 -5.98
N ILE A 5 -1.87 13.19 -5.33
CA ILE A 5 -3.30 13.47 -5.22
C ILE A 5 -3.74 14.19 -6.50
N PHE A 6 -4.77 13.66 -7.18
CA PHE A 6 -5.20 14.18 -8.48
C PHE A 6 -6.41 15.10 -8.39
N ARG A 7 -7.18 15.03 -7.30
CA ARG A 7 -8.46 15.74 -7.20
C ARG A 7 -8.36 16.99 -6.35
N VAL A 8 -9.18 17.97 -6.70
CA VAL A 8 -9.40 19.18 -5.92
C VAL A 8 -10.84 19.19 -5.48
N TRP A 9 -11.10 19.44 -4.19
CA TRP A 9 -12.46 19.58 -3.69
C TRP A 9 -12.99 20.97 -4.03
N PRO A 10 -14.09 21.10 -4.81
CA PRO A 10 -14.67 22.38 -5.15
C PRO A 10 -15.18 23.11 -3.90
N ARG A 11 -14.90 24.41 -3.82
CA ARG A 11 -15.36 25.27 -2.74
C ARG A 11 -16.29 26.35 -3.27
N TYR A 12 -17.29 26.71 -2.48
CA TYR A 12 -18.10 27.90 -2.73
C TYR A 12 -17.22 29.15 -2.60
N PRO A 13 -17.27 30.12 -3.54
CA PRO A 13 -16.38 31.29 -3.54
C PRO A 13 -16.44 32.12 -2.24
N ASN A 14 -17.62 32.22 -1.63
CA ASN A 14 -17.81 32.91 -0.35
C ASN A 14 -17.96 31.94 0.83
N GLY A 15 -17.49 30.70 0.68
CA GLY A 15 -17.59 29.65 1.68
C GLY A 15 -16.78 29.96 2.94
N GLN A 16 -17.18 29.34 4.05
CA GLN A 16 -16.50 29.56 5.33
C GLN A 16 -15.08 28.99 5.32
N ALA A 17 -14.21 29.61 6.12
CA ALA A 17 -12.86 29.10 6.33
C ALA A 17 -12.89 27.72 7.01
N ILE A 18 -12.13 26.76 6.49
CA ILE A 18 -11.92 25.48 7.16
C ILE A 18 -10.95 25.70 8.31
N LYS A 19 -11.48 25.72 9.53
CA LYS A 19 -10.68 25.84 10.77
C LYS A 19 -10.24 24.45 11.25
N PRO A 20 -9.14 24.37 12.04
CA PRO A 20 -8.85 23.16 12.81
C PRO A 20 -10.09 22.74 13.60
N SER A 21 -10.51 21.49 13.46
CA SER A 21 -11.76 20.99 14.02
C SER A 21 -11.56 19.57 14.54
N PRO A 22 -12.22 19.18 15.65
CA PRO A 22 -12.25 17.79 16.11
C PRO A 22 -13.08 16.89 15.19
N LEU A 23 -13.66 17.42 14.11
CA LEU A 23 -14.41 16.64 13.13
C LEU A 23 -13.51 15.60 12.44
N ARG A 24 -13.84 14.32 12.68
CA ARG A 24 -13.17 13.16 12.08
C ARG A 24 -14.02 12.57 10.95
N GLY A 25 -13.34 12.16 9.88
CA GLY A 25 -13.87 11.34 8.79
C GLY A 25 -13.66 9.85 9.06
N LYS A 26 -13.54 9.05 8.01
CA LYS A 26 -13.10 7.64 8.13
C LYS A 26 -11.62 7.59 8.50
N GLU A 27 -11.21 6.54 9.20
CA GLU A 27 -9.88 6.44 9.81
C GLU A 27 -9.15 5.17 9.41
N ALA A 28 -7.82 5.28 9.35
CA ALA A 28 -6.97 4.12 9.16
C ALA A 28 -6.80 3.36 10.49
N GLY A 29 -6.41 2.08 10.42
CA GLY A 29 -6.27 1.23 11.61
C GLY A 29 -5.28 1.73 12.68
N ASN A 30 -4.43 2.70 12.35
CA ASN A 30 -3.52 3.37 13.28
C ASN A 30 -4.07 4.68 13.87
N GLY A 31 -5.37 4.95 13.73
CA GLY A 31 -6.04 6.14 14.28
C GLY A 31 -5.74 7.45 13.55
N LEU A 32 -5.14 7.38 12.36
CA LEU A 32 -4.99 8.55 11.48
C LEU A 32 -6.33 8.91 10.84
N ASP A 33 -6.72 10.18 10.95
CA ASP A 33 -7.98 10.74 10.43
C ASP A 33 -7.96 11.04 8.91
N LEU A 34 -7.12 10.29 8.18
CA LEU A 34 -6.89 10.40 6.75
C LEU A 34 -6.96 9.00 6.12
N TRP A 35 -8.17 8.49 5.99
CA TRP A 35 -8.43 7.26 5.25
C TRP A 35 -9.24 7.52 3.98
N GLY A 36 -8.91 6.76 2.94
CA GLY A 36 -9.63 6.69 1.68
C GLY A 36 -9.56 5.29 1.09
N ALA A 37 -10.66 4.81 0.49
CA ALA A 37 -10.70 3.49 -0.16
C ALA A 37 -9.71 3.41 -1.33
N THR A 38 -9.54 4.52 -2.04
CA THR A 38 -8.65 4.68 -3.19
C THR A 38 -7.91 6.02 -3.12
N LEU A 39 -6.95 6.22 -4.03
CA LEU A 39 -6.25 7.51 -4.17
C LEU A 39 -7.18 8.64 -4.63
N TYR A 40 -8.36 8.31 -5.18
CA TYR A 40 -9.36 9.26 -5.63
C TYR A 40 -10.23 9.82 -4.50
N ASP A 41 -10.14 9.26 -3.30
CA ASP A 41 -10.84 9.75 -2.12
C ASP A 41 -10.02 10.82 -1.37
N PHE A 42 -8.83 11.14 -1.89
CA PHE A 42 -7.98 12.21 -1.39
C PHE A 42 -8.12 13.45 -2.27
N TYR A 43 -8.17 14.60 -1.62
CA TYR A 43 -8.42 15.88 -2.26
C TYR A 43 -7.47 16.95 -1.75
N HIS A 44 -7.00 17.78 -2.68
CA HIS A 44 -6.55 19.12 -2.36
C HIS A 44 -7.77 20.01 -2.10
N VAL A 45 -7.79 20.73 -0.98
CA VAL A 45 -8.88 21.66 -0.68
C VAL A 45 -8.30 23.03 -0.31
N ARG A 46 -8.92 24.09 -0.83
CA ARG A 46 -8.63 25.46 -0.38
C ARG A 46 -9.26 25.66 0.99
N ARG A 47 -8.45 25.95 2.00
CA ARG A 47 -8.93 26.25 3.36
C ARG A 47 -9.76 27.52 3.39
N LEU A 48 -9.30 28.53 2.67
CA LEU A 48 -10.01 29.77 2.38
C LEU A 48 -10.28 29.82 0.86
N PRO A 49 -11.55 29.86 0.42
CA PRO A 49 -11.87 29.83 -1.02
C PRO A 49 -11.19 30.95 -1.82
N ASN A 50 -11.07 32.12 -1.21
CA ASN A 50 -10.51 33.34 -1.82
C ASN A 50 -8.98 33.45 -1.74
N VAL A 51 -8.28 32.48 -1.14
CA VAL A 51 -6.81 32.47 -1.05
C VAL A 51 -6.28 31.25 -1.80
N PRO A 52 -5.96 31.38 -3.11
CA PRO A 52 -5.68 30.23 -3.97
C PRO A 52 -4.59 29.29 -3.48
N ASN A 53 -3.56 29.84 -2.82
CA ASN A 53 -2.38 29.09 -2.38
C ASN A 53 -2.55 28.47 -0.98
N TYR A 54 -3.66 28.73 -0.28
CA TYR A 54 -3.88 28.19 1.05
C TYR A 54 -4.59 26.83 0.99
N ILE A 55 -3.85 25.85 0.49
CA ILE A 55 -4.31 24.49 0.19
C ILE A 55 -3.86 23.51 1.28
N THR A 56 -4.73 22.59 1.65
CA THR A 56 -4.41 21.43 2.49
C THR A 56 -4.93 20.15 1.86
N ASN A 57 -4.34 19.01 2.22
CA ASN A 57 -4.82 17.70 1.79
C ASN A 57 -5.83 17.17 2.81
N SER A 58 -6.90 16.56 2.33
CA SER A 58 -7.91 15.91 3.18
C SER A 58 -8.60 14.77 2.43
N THR A 59 -9.53 14.09 3.10
CA THR A 59 -10.26 12.94 2.57
C THR A 59 -11.72 13.26 2.28
N GLY A 60 -12.32 12.51 1.36
CA GLY A 60 -13.71 12.69 0.92
C GLY A 60 -14.69 12.62 2.09
N SER A 61 -14.65 11.57 2.90
CA SER A 61 -15.51 11.43 4.09
C SER A 61 -15.41 12.61 5.06
N ARG A 62 -14.20 13.13 5.32
CA ARG A 62 -14.00 14.26 6.24
C ARG A 62 -14.55 15.57 5.65
N LEU A 63 -14.24 15.83 4.38
CA LEU A 63 -14.70 17.03 3.69
C LEU A 63 -16.21 17.03 3.53
N ALA A 64 -16.81 15.92 3.10
CA ALA A 64 -18.25 15.79 2.96
C ALA A 64 -19.00 16.13 4.26
N LYS A 65 -18.51 15.59 5.38
CA LYS A 65 -19.08 15.86 6.71
C LYS A 65 -18.96 17.32 7.10
N TRP A 66 -17.81 17.96 6.85
CA TRP A 66 -17.63 19.38 7.12
C TRP A 66 -18.50 20.27 6.24
N MET A 67 -18.54 20.00 4.93
CA MET A 67 -19.33 20.76 3.97
C MET A 67 -20.82 20.70 4.28
N ARG A 68 -21.34 19.53 4.67
CA ARG A 68 -22.72 19.38 5.15
C ARG A 68 -22.97 20.18 6.42
N GLN A 69 -22.03 20.19 7.36
CA GLN A 69 -22.16 20.94 8.61
C GLN A 69 -22.27 22.46 8.38
N VAL A 70 -21.54 23.01 7.42
CA VAL A 70 -21.60 24.44 7.08
C VAL A 70 -22.67 24.78 6.03
N GLY A 71 -23.38 23.77 5.50
CA GLY A 71 -24.39 23.94 4.44
C GLY A 71 -23.82 24.19 3.04
N GLU A 72 -22.55 23.89 2.79
CA GLU A 72 -21.88 24.09 1.50
C GLU A 72 -22.08 22.86 0.60
N LEU A 73 -23.16 22.82 -0.19
CA LEU A 73 -23.53 21.65 -1.01
C LEU A 73 -23.19 21.80 -2.51
N THR A 74 -22.24 22.68 -2.86
CA THR A 74 -21.86 22.96 -4.26
C THR A 74 -21.16 21.77 -4.92
N ALA A 75 -20.37 21.01 -4.16
CA ALA A 75 -19.58 19.86 -4.63
C ALA A 75 -20.43 18.57 -4.69
N LYS A 76 -21.45 18.54 -5.56
CA LYS A 76 -22.45 17.46 -5.59
C LYS A 76 -21.85 16.08 -5.90
N ASP A 77 -20.95 16.02 -6.87
CA ASP A 77 -20.33 14.77 -7.31
C ASP A 77 -19.38 14.23 -6.25
N GLU A 78 -18.60 15.11 -5.60
CA GLU A 78 -17.69 14.73 -4.53
C GLU A 78 -18.44 14.30 -3.27
N LEU A 79 -19.55 14.94 -2.95
CA LEU A 79 -20.45 14.50 -1.88
C LEU A 79 -21.04 13.12 -2.18
N PHE A 80 -21.48 12.89 -3.41
CA PHE A 80 -21.99 11.59 -3.85
C PHE A 80 -20.92 10.50 -3.76
N TRP A 81 -19.71 10.77 -4.26
CA TRP A 81 -18.59 9.81 -4.17
C TRP A 81 -18.19 9.53 -2.73
N ALA A 82 -18.16 10.55 -1.87
CA ALA A 82 -17.87 10.37 -0.46
C ALA A 82 -18.93 9.52 0.27
N ASP A 83 -20.19 9.56 -0.17
CA ASP A 83 -21.26 8.70 0.38
C ASP A 83 -21.17 7.25 -0.12
N GLN A 84 -20.60 7.04 -1.31
CA GLN A 84 -20.34 5.72 -1.88
C GLN A 84 -18.95 5.16 -1.51
N GLU A 85 -18.16 5.92 -0.74
CA GLU A 85 -16.85 5.49 -0.27
C GLU A 85 -17.02 4.24 0.60
N ASP A 86 -16.26 3.17 0.32
CA ASP A 86 -16.23 1.96 1.14
C ASP A 86 -15.82 2.27 2.58
N ASP A 87 -16.17 1.42 3.54
CA ASP A 87 -15.65 1.53 4.91
C ASP A 87 -14.27 0.88 5.05
N PRO A 88 -13.44 1.36 6.00
CA PRO A 88 -12.18 0.71 6.33
C PRO A 88 -12.42 -0.74 6.74
N LYS A 89 -11.72 -1.66 6.09
CA LYS A 89 -11.77 -3.09 6.40
C LYS A 89 -10.41 -3.53 6.94
N GLU A 90 -10.45 -4.33 7.99
CA GLU A 90 -9.25 -5.01 8.47
C GLU A 90 -8.84 -6.06 7.44
N ILE A 91 -7.59 -6.00 7.00
CA ILE A 91 -7.02 -6.99 6.09
C ILE A 91 -6.14 -7.90 6.95
N PRO A 92 -6.51 -9.18 7.14
CA PRO A 92 -5.69 -10.10 7.90
C PRO A 92 -4.33 -10.27 7.19
N VAL A 93 -3.27 -10.41 7.99
CA VAL A 93 -1.95 -10.74 7.45
C VAL A 93 -2.05 -12.10 6.79
N ALA A 94 -1.71 -12.16 5.50
CA ALA A 94 -1.65 -13.43 4.79
C ALA A 94 -0.59 -14.35 5.42
N ASP A 95 -0.88 -15.64 5.53
CA ASP A 95 0.12 -16.63 5.94
C ASP A 95 1.20 -16.71 4.86
N ILE A 96 2.37 -16.15 5.17
CA ILE A 96 3.52 -16.13 4.26
C ILE A 96 3.95 -17.56 3.91
N GLY A 97 3.84 -18.51 4.85
CA GLY A 97 4.16 -19.91 4.62
C GLY A 97 3.23 -20.56 3.61
N GLU A 98 1.93 -20.22 3.64
CA GLU A 98 0.96 -20.68 2.64
C GLU A 98 1.25 -20.06 1.27
N LEU A 99 1.54 -18.75 1.21
CA LEU A 99 1.88 -18.06 -0.04
C LEU A 99 3.14 -18.66 -0.69
N ILE A 100 4.17 -18.98 0.09
CA ILE A 100 5.39 -19.65 -0.39
C ILE A 100 5.05 -21.03 -0.96
N LYS A 101 4.31 -21.86 -0.20
CA LYS A 101 3.91 -23.21 -0.66
C LYS A 101 3.10 -23.15 -1.96
N CYS A 102 2.16 -22.22 -2.07
CA CYS A 102 1.36 -22.01 -3.27
C CYS A 102 2.25 -21.63 -4.46
N TYR A 103 3.19 -20.69 -4.28
CA TYR A 103 4.14 -20.30 -5.33
C TYR A 103 5.01 -21.47 -5.79
N ASP A 104 5.61 -22.21 -4.84
CA ASP A 104 6.49 -23.34 -5.12
C ASP A 104 5.75 -24.46 -5.85
N THR A 105 4.51 -24.77 -5.44
CA THR A 105 3.68 -25.80 -6.07
C THR A 105 3.32 -25.46 -7.52
N HIS A 106 3.05 -24.17 -7.82
CA HIS A 106 2.71 -23.73 -9.17
C HIS A 106 3.93 -23.66 -10.11
N HIS A 107 5.10 -23.26 -9.59
CA HIS A 107 6.31 -23.10 -10.42
C HIS A 107 7.13 -24.38 -10.54
N TYR A 108 7.05 -25.26 -9.54
CA TYR A 108 7.75 -26.55 -9.52
C TYR A 108 6.74 -27.69 -9.34
N PRO A 109 5.84 -27.91 -10.32
CA PRO A 109 4.85 -28.96 -10.23
C PRO A 109 5.54 -30.33 -10.24
N SER A 110 5.01 -31.25 -9.46
CA SER A 110 5.46 -32.64 -9.45
C SER A 110 5.33 -33.26 -10.86
N PRO A 111 6.31 -34.04 -11.34
CA PRO A 111 7.53 -34.44 -10.65
C PRO A 111 8.72 -33.54 -11.04
N HIS A 112 8.82 -32.34 -10.45
CA HIS A 112 10.09 -31.62 -10.44
C HIS A 112 11.09 -32.38 -9.55
N PRO A 113 12.34 -32.56 -9.98
CA PRO A 113 13.27 -33.49 -9.33
C PRO A 113 13.68 -33.09 -7.91
N PHE A 114 13.40 -31.85 -7.49
CA PHE A 114 13.69 -31.35 -6.15
C PHE A 114 12.55 -30.43 -5.70
N ILE A 115 11.83 -30.79 -4.64
CA ILE A 115 10.93 -29.86 -3.95
C ILE A 115 11.83 -28.94 -3.11
N PRO A 116 11.89 -27.62 -3.37
CA PRO A 116 12.71 -26.70 -2.58
C PRO A 116 12.40 -26.84 -1.09
N CYS A 117 13.43 -26.79 -0.25
CA CYS A 117 13.30 -26.71 1.22
C CYS A 117 12.67 -27.93 1.94
N THR A 118 12.51 -29.08 1.28
CA THR A 118 12.03 -30.34 1.92
C THR A 118 13.13 -31.18 2.57
N HIS A 119 14.34 -30.65 2.71
CA HIS A 119 15.42 -31.37 3.34
C HIS A 119 15.28 -31.22 4.87
N ASP A 120 14.83 -32.27 5.54
CA ASP A 120 14.75 -32.35 7.02
C ASP A 120 16.12 -32.24 7.72
N GLY A 121 17.21 -32.21 6.94
CA GLY A 121 18.53 -31.86 7.41
C GLY A 121 18.87 -30.44 7.01
N ASN A 122 18.52 -29.45 7.83
CA ASN A 122 19.20 -28.15 7.76
C ASN A 122 20.69 -28.40 8.04
N PRO A 123 21.61 -28.28 7.07
CA PRO A 123 23.02 -28.40 7.38
C PRO A 123 23.38 -27.20 8.27
N THR A 124 23.72 -27.45 9.53
CA THR A 124 24.32 -26.41 10.36
C THR A 124 25.60 -25.93 9.68
N LEU A 125 25.79 -24.61 9.54
CA LEU A 125 26.99 -23.97 8.97
C LEU A 125 28.34 -24.49 9.53
N GLN A 126 28.29 -25.22 10.64
CA GLN A 126 29.42 -25.74 11.39
C GLN A 126 29.87 -27.14 10.95
N GLN A 127 29.04 -27.89 10.19
CA GLN A 127 29.44 -29.19 9.66
C GLN A 127 30.29 -29.01 8.41
N ARG A 128 31.61 -29.05 8.59
CA ARG A 128 32.55 -29.17 7.47
C ARG A 128 32.29 -30.50 6.76
N ILE A 129 31.86 -30.41 5.50
CA ILE A 129 31.81 -31.58 4.62
C ILE A 129 33.24 -32.10 4.45
N PRO A 130 33.51 -33.38 4.71
CA PRO A 130 34.82 -33.96 4.44
C PRO A 130 35.24 -33.74 2.98
N LEU A 131 36.47 -33.27 2.76
CA LEU A 131 36.95 -32.88 1.43
C LEU A 131 36.88 -34.01 0.39
N TYR A 132 36.94 -35.27 0.84
CA TYR A 132 36.84 -36.42 -0.05
C TYR A 132 35.44 -36.63 -0.66
N LEU A 133 34.41 -36.01 -0.08
CA LEU A 133 33.04 -36.02 -0.61
C LEU A 133 32.79 -34.90 -1.62
N LEU A 134 33.70 -33.92 -1.71
CA LEU A 134 33.55 -32.86 -2.69
C LEU A 134 33.83 -33.40 -4.10
N PRO A 135 33.08 -32.92 -5.11
CA PRO A 135 33.36 -33.29 -6.49
C PRO A 135 34.79 -32.87 -6.88
N LYS A 136 35.53 -33.78 -7.50
CA LYS A 136 36.91 -33.52 -7.98
C LYS A 136 36.97 -32.45 -9.08
N LYS A 137 35.85 -32.20 -9.74
CA LYS A 137 35.72 -31.24 -10.85
C LYS A 137 34.52 -30.35 -10.58
N LEU A 138 34.77 -29.06 -10.38
CA LEU A 138 33.73 -28.04 -10.21
C LEU A 138 33.45 -27.39 -11.56
N HIS A 139 32.20 -27.46 -12.01
CA HIS A 139 31.75 -26.73 -13.20
C HIS A 139 31.13 -25.41 -12.75
N VAL A 140 31.81 -24.30 -12.99
CA VAL A 140 31.34 -22.96 -12.64
C VAL A 140 30.74 -22.31 -13.88
N HIS A 141 29.45 -22.01 -13.83
CA HIS A 141 28.81 -21.17 -14.85
C HIS A 141 29.06 -19.71 -14.49
N ASP A 142 29.98 -19.07 -15.22
CA ASP A 142 30.27 -17.63 -15.10
C ASP A 142 29.79 -16.89 -16.37
N PRO A 143 28.48 -16.62 -16.49
CA PRO A 143 27.93 -15.99 -17.68
C PRO A 143 28.36 -14.52 -17.87
N TRP A 144 29.01 -13.92 -16.86
CA TRP A 144 29.47 -12.53 -16.91
C TRP A 144 30.99 -12.38 -16.91
N ASN A 145 31.71 -13.51 -17.03
CA ASN A 145 33.17 -13.60 -17.12
C ASN A 145 33.89 -12.73 -16.07
N LYS A 146 33.46 -12.84 -14.82
CA LYS A 146 34.02 -12.08 -13.68
C LYS A 146 35.16 -12.82 -12.97
N LEU A 147 35.36 -14.10 -13.28
CA LEU A 147 36.37 -14.95 -12.66
C LEU A 147 37.64 -15.12 -13.52
N SER A 148 37.67 -14.56 -14.74
CA SER A 148 38.89 -14.49 -15.54
C SER A 148 39.80 -13.38 -15.01
N ILE A 149 40.97 -13.74 -14.50
CA ILE A 149 42.10 -12.84 -14.21
C ILE A 149 42.96 -12.74 -15.48
#